data_AF-A0A8K0SCB2-F1
#
_entry.id   AF-A0A8K0SCB2-F1
#
_cell.length_a   1.000
_cell.length_b   1.000
_cell.length_c   1.000
_cell.angle_alpha   90.00
_cell.angle_beta   90.00
_cell.angle_gamma   90.00
#
_symmetry.space_group_name_H-M   'P 1'
#
loop_
_entity.id
_entity.type
_entity.pdbx_description
1 polymer ?
#
loop_
_entity_poly.entity_id
_entity_poly.type
_entity_poly.pdbx_seq_one_letter_code
_entity_poly.pdbx_strand_id
1 'polypeptide(L)'
;MPTAKGLFRLLPNELILQIAGLLPITDVLSLKSATYSSIRILQCRILPSGYLKSTGPFVNVDDLMDVMAKHGAAVSGSRALAYFLPGSAVNTSDWDIYVPPISTSVMAVKNALEHSGVTFESCLQRAARQLQRGSVFLTANQMISIAHEANHLKRAWLSQEQTVVDAVRRRYPALRNIGRYTRSNGSIGWMGDISPITIDANGLVSTMPRYEEGYPSTMAARVLYGSARKGGRTVPVQLVVGSLDPRKPSIAEPLYSTIFRSIFSFYASHVQCILTKHVAFHMYYMLAAQKTAYTWRVLQALQDKTEAAIQKYKQRGFQFTTAPRGADWNLRSAQDRYSCLIELEADGQCYPTQSQIRDLRWEHKGGSIRLIPQSTTVEARAELLKFGIISGQ
;
A
#
# COMPACT_ATOMS: atom_id res chain seq x y z
N MET A 1 20.91 -30.55 -38.98
CA MET A 1 20.20 -30.52 -37.68
C MET A 1 19.99 -29.07 -37.28
N PRO A 2 18.75 -28.60 -37.02
CA PRO A 2 18.52 -27.24 -36.55
C PRO A 2 19.10 -27.12 -35.15
N THR A 3 20.06 -26.22 -34.95
CA THR A 3 20.61 -25.91 -33.63
C THR A 3 19.48 -25.47 -32.70
N ALA A 4 19.46 -25.99 -31.47
CA ALA A 4 18.52 -25.69 -30.39
C ALA A 4 18.61 -24.24 -29.85
N LYS A 5 18.72 -23.26 -30.75
CA LYS A 5 18.59 -21.83 -30.49
C LYS A 5 17.29 -21.38 -31.15
N GLY A 6 16.20 -21.35 -30.39
CA GLY A 6 14.89 -20.93 -30.89
C GLY A 6 14.93 -19.53 -31.51
N LEU A 7 13.99 -19.26 -32.43
CA LEU A 7 13.83 -18.02 -33.19
C LEU A 7 13.79 -16.74 -32.32
N PHE A 8 13.44 -16.89 -31.04
CA PHE A 8 13.37 -15.79 -30.08
C PHE A 8 14.70 -15.06 -29.83
N ARG A 9 15.85 -15.73 -30.04
CA ARG A 9 17.17 -15.09 -29.92
C ARG A 9 17.51 -14.17 -31.10
N LEU A 10 16.75 -14.24 -32.19
CA LEU A 10 16.93 -13.40 -33.36
C LEU A 10 16.21 -12.05 -33.23
N LEU A 11 15.33 -11.90 -32.22
CA LEU A 11 14.60 -10.67 -31.99
C LEU A 11 15.50 -9.65 -31.26
N PRO A 12 15.41 -8.34 -31.59
CA PRO A 12 16.04 -7.29 -30.82
C PRO A 12 15.57 -7.29 -29.36
N ASN A 13 16.45 -6.88 -28.44
CA ASN A 13 16.18 -6.83 -27.01
C ASN A 13 14.96 -5.94 -26.70
N GLU A 14 14.78 -4.85 -27.45
CA GLU A 14 13.69 -3.91 -27.34
C GLU A 14 12.35 -4.59 -27.62
N LEU A 15 12.28 -5.40 -28.67
CA LEU A 15 11.08 -6.12 -29.06
C LEU A 15 10.75 -7.21 -28.04
N ILE A 16 11.76 -7.92 -27.55
CA ILE A 16 11.61 -8.92 -26.47
C ILE A 16 11.03 -8.26 -25.23
N LEU A 17 11.51 -7.08 -24.84
CA LEU A 17 11.00 -6.34 -23.68
C LEU A 17 9.57 -5.84 -23.89
N GLN A 18 9.22 -5.38 -25.09
CA GLN A 18 7.85 -4.97 -25.41
C GLN A 18 6.89 -6.15 -25.29
N ILE A 19 7.24 -7.31 -25.86
CA ILE A 19 6.44 -8.54 -25.75
C ILE A 19 6.33 -8.94 -24.28
N ALA A 20 7.45 -9.04 -23.55
CA ALA A 20 7.45 -9.44 -22.14
C ALA A 20 6.70 -8.44 -21.23
N GLY A 21 6.63 -7.16 -21.61
CA GLY A 21 5.85 -6.14 -20.93
C GLY A 21 4.33 -6.36 -21.01
N LEU A 22 3.86 -7.10 -22.02
CA LEU A 22 2.44 -7.43 -22.20
C LEU A 22 2.04 -8.74 -21.52
N LEU A 23 3.01 -9.57 -21.12
CA LEU A 23 2.77 -10.89 -20.55
C LEU A 23 2.58 -10.85 -19.03
N PRO A 24 1.68 -11.69 -18.48
CA PRO A 24 1.68 -12.05 -17.06
C PRO A 24 3.06 -12.50 -16.59
N ILE A 25 3.40 -12.22 -15.33
CA ILE A 25 4.76 -12.50 -14.83
C ILE A 25 5.09 -14.00 -14.86
N THR A 26 4.12 -14.89 -14.66
CA THR A 26 4.35 -16.34 -14.75
C THR A 26 4.73 -16.79 -16.16
N ASP A 27 4.23 -16.10 -17.18
CA ASP A 27 4.51 -16.42 -18.58
C ASP A 27 5.92 -15.93 -18.95
N VAL A 28 6.33 -14.78 -18.41
CA VAL A 28 7.72 -14.29 -18.52
C VAL A 28 8.70 -15.25 -17.83
N LEU A 29 8.35 -15.76 -16.65
CA LEU A 29 9.16 -16.76 -15.94
C LEU A 29 9.24 -18.07 -16.73
N SER A 30 8.12 -18.51 -17.31
CA SER A 30 8.04 -19.68 -18.17
C SER A 30 8.91 -19.51 -19.42
N LEU A 31 8.88 -18.33 -20.05
CA LEU A 31 9.73 -17.99 -21.19
C LEU A 31 11.22 -17.97 -20.81
N LYS A 32 11.58 -17.41 -19.65
CA LYS A 32 12.96 -17.45 -19.15
C LYS A 32 13.43 -18.88 -18.92
N SER A 33 12.58 -19.73 -18.35
CA SER A 33 12.87 -21.16 -18.12
C SER A 33 13.03 -21.92 -19.45
N ALA A 34 12.07 -21.78 -20.37
CA ALA A 34 12.08 -22.43 -21.68
C ALA A 34 13.27 -22.02 -22.55
N THR A 35 13.83 -20.83 -22.31
CA THR A 35 15.03 -20.33 -23.02
C THR A 35 16.31 -20.64 -22.27
N TYR A 36 16.28 -21.45 -21.20
CA TYR A 36 17.42 -21.77 -20.34
C TYR A 36 18.19 -20.52 -19.88
N SER A 37 17.46 -19.46 -19.52
CA SER A 37 18.00 -18.15 -19.13
C SER A 37 18.92 -17.48 -20.16
N SER A 38 18.90 -17.92 -21.42
CA SER A 38 19.77 -17.37 -22.46
C SER A 38 19.37 -15.96 -22.91
N ILE A 39 18.12 -15.56 -22.68
CA ILE A 39 17.61 -14.23 -22.97
C ILE A 39 17.69 -13.39 -21.69
N ARG A 40 18.88 -12.85 -21.40
CA ARG A 40 19.15 -12.09 -20.17
C ARG A 40 18.25 -10.85 -20.02
N ILE A 41 17.79 -10.27 -21.12
CA ILE A 41 16.95 -9.06 -21.07
C ILE A 41 15.59 -9.29 -20.40
N LEU A 42 15.10 -10.54 -20.32
CA LEU A 42 13.89 -10.88 -19.55
C LEU A 42 14.03 -10.56 -18.06
N GLN A 43 15.26 -10.52 -17.54
CA GLN A 43 15.52 -10.14 -16.14
C GLN A 43 15.03 -8.71 -15.83
N CYS A 44 15.08 -7.79 -16.80
CA CYS A 44 14.58 -6.43 -16.61
C CYS A 44 13.06 -6.36 -16.36
N ARG A 45 12.30 -7.36 -16.85
CA ARG A 45 10.86 -7.48 -16.61
C ARG A 45 10.53 -8.18 -15.28
N ILE A 46 11.43 -9.06 -14.82
CA ILE A 46 11.29 -9.84 -13.58
C ILE A 46 11.73 -9.05 -12.36
N LEU A 47 12.74 -8.18 -12.48
CA LEU A 47 13.16 -7.36 -11.35
C LEU A 47 12.15 -6.23 -11.09
N PRO A 48 11.62 -6.08 -9.85
CA PRO A 48 10.78 -4.95 -9.48
C PRO A 48 11.45 -3.60 -9.73
N SER A 49 12.77 -3.49 -9.54
CA SER A 49 13.53 -2.28 -9.91
C SER A 49 13.45 -1.99 -11.42
N GLY A 50 13.55 -3.02 -12.28
CA GLY A 50 13.36 -2.88 -13.72
C GLY A 50 11.93 -2.45 -14.08
N TYR A 51 10.92 -2.99 -13.39
CA TYR A 51 9.54 -2.56 -13.53
C TYR A 51 9.32 -1.10 -13.09
N LEU A 52 9.89 -0.68 -11.96
CA LEU A 52 9.80 0.71 -11.48
C LEU A 52 10.53 1.68 -12.40
N LYS A 53 11.71 1.32 -12.93
CA LYS A 53 12.45 2.11 -13.92
C LYS A 53 11.63 2.32 -15.20
N SER A 54 11.02 1.25 -15.71
CA SER A 54 10.26 1.30 -16.95
C SER A 54 8.88 1.95 -16.80
N THR A 55 8.18 1.72 -15.68
CA THR A 55 6.76 2.13 -15.51
C THR A 55 6.52 3.22 -14.47
N GLY A 56 7.37 3.35 -13.46
CA GLY A 56 7.28 4.36 -12.41
C GLY A 56 7.77 5.75 -12.80
N PRO A 57 7.36 6.80 -12.06
CA PRO A 57 7.82 8.17 -12.23
C PRO A 57 9.11 8.48 -11.46
N PHE A 58 9.79 7.46 -10.94
CA PHE A 58 10.89 7.59 -10.01
C PHE A 58 12.23 7.69 -10.74
N VAL A 59 13.06 8.67 -10.36
CA VAL A 59 14.50 8.66 -10.66
C VAL A 59 15.25 7.89 -9.57
N ASN A 60 16.46 7.40 -9.86
CA ASN A 60 17.29 6.66 -8.88
C ASN A 60 16.56 5.49 -8.20
N VAL A 61 15.90 4.65 -9.00
CA VAL A 61 15.06 3.54 -8.51
C VAL A 61 15.83 2.54 -7.65
N ASP A 62 17.10 2.28 -7.95
CA ASP A 62 17.88 1.31 -7.16
C ASP A 62 18.08 1.82 -5.73
N ASP A 63 18.50 3.08 -5.54
CA ASP A 63 18.61 3.71 -4.21
C ASP A 63 17.28 3.72 -3.46
N LEU A 64 16.18 4.02 -4.16
CA LEU A 64 14.85 3.97 -3.56
C LEU A 64 14.51 2.56 -3.07
N MET A 65 14.75 1.54 -3.89
CA MET A 65 14.46 0.15 -3.55
C MET A 65 15.35 -0.36 -2.41
N ASP A 66 16.59 0.12 -2.31
CA ASP A 66 17.53 -0.18 -1.24
C ASP A 66 17.08 0.40 0.10
N VAL A 67 16.69 1.67 0.11
CA VAL A 67 16.11 2.31 1.30
C VAL A 67 14.81 1.62 1.68
N MET A 68 13.93 1.31 0.72
CA MET A 68 12.68 0.60 1.00
C MET A 68 12.94 -0.77 1.62
N ALA A 69 13.89 -1.55 1.09
CA ALA A 69 14.25 -2.85 1.64
C ALA A 69 14.77 -2.75 3.08
N LYS A 70 15.70 -1.82 3.34
CA LYS A 70 16.28 -1.58 4.67
C LYS A 70 15.23 -1.19 5.71
N HIS A 71 14.16 -0.52 5.28
CA HIS A 71 13.11 -0.01 6.16
C HIS A 71 11.81 -0.82 6.14
N GLY A 72 11.80 -1.98 5.46
CA GLY A 72 10.65 -2.88 5.40
C GLY A 72 9.45 -2.29 4.65
N ALA A 73 9.69 -1.39 3.70
CA ALA A 73 8.65 -0.80 2.86
C ALA A 73 8.40 -1.63 1.59
N ALA A 74 7.18 -1.53 1.05
CA ALA A 74 6.77 -2.29 -0.12
C ALA A 74 5.84 -1.46 -1.03
N VAL A 75 5.90 -1.70 -2.33
CA VAL A 75 4.88 -1.22 -3.27
C VAL A 75 3.70 -2.20 -3.24
N SER A 76 2.47 -1.69 -3.23
CA SER A 76 1.26 -2.51 -3.33
C SER A 76 0.20 -1.84 -4.24
N GLY A 77 -1.05 -2.29 -4.16
CA GLY A 77 -2.17 -1.72 -4.90
C GLY A 77 -2.11 -2.01 -6.40
N SER A 78 -2.69 -1.09 -7.19
CA SER A 78 -2.92 -1.33 -8.62
C SER A 78 -1.62 -1.48 -9.43
N ARG A 79 -0.56 -0.75 -9.06
CA ARG A 79 0.73 -0.80 -9.74
C ARG A 79 1.50 -2.07 -9.42
N ALA A 80 1.40 -2.59 -8.19
CA ALA A 80 1.91 -3.92 -7.87
C ALA A 80 1.15 -5.00 -8.63
N LEU A 81 -0.18 -4.91 -8.71
CA LEU A 81 -0.97 -5.85 -9.49
C LEU A 81 -0.60 -5.82 -10.98
N ALA A 82 -0.34 -4.65 -11.55
CA ALA A 82 0.07 -4.51 -12.94
C ALA A 82 1.45 -5.13 -13.25
N TYR A 83 2.34 -5.25 -12.27
CA TYR A 83 3.58 -6.01 -12.42
C TYR A 83 3.30 -7.51 -12.62
N PHE A 84 2.34 -8.07 -11.86
CA PHE A 84 1.93 -9.46 -12.01
C PHE A 84 1.10 -9.68 -13.28
N LEU A 85 0.18 -8.77 -13.56
CA LEU A 85 -0.85 -8.87 -14.58
C LEU A 85 -0.95 -7.54 -15.35
N PRO A 86 -0.24 -7.37 -16.47
CA PRO A 86 -0.32 -6.18 -17.30
C PRO A 86 -1.76 -5.80 -17.68
N GLY A 87 -2.02 -4.50 -17.82
CA GLY A 87 -3.37 -3.95 -18.04
C GLY A 87 -4.22 -3.79 -16.77
N SER A 88 -3.73 -4.20 -15.59
CA SER A 88 -4.46 -4.04 -14.33
C SER A 88 -4.33 -2.64 -13.69
N ALA A 89 -3.52 -1.77 -14.29
CA ALA A 89 -3.40 -0.34 -13.96
C ALA A 89 -3.36 0.51 -15.23
N VAL A 90 -3.76 1.77 -15.09
CA VAL A 90 -3.67 2.79 -16.16
C VAL A 90 -2.60 3.82 -15.82
N ASN A 91 -2.21 4.65 -16.79
CA ASN A 91 -1.13 5.64 -16.61
C ASN A 91 -1.35 6.64 -15.48
N THR A 92 -2.62 6.92 -15.13
CA THR A 92 -3.00 7.80 -14.01
C THR A 92 -3.17 7.08 -12.68
N SER A 93 -2.98 5.75 -12.62
CA SER A 93 -3.12 5.01 -11.37
C SER A 93 -1.99 5.34 -10.40
N ASP A 94 -2.39 5.53 -9.14
CA ASP A 94 -1.53 5.86 -8.01
C ASP A 94 -0.47 4.78 -7.74
N TRP A 95 0.68 5.24 -7.25
CA TRP A 95 1.70 4.38 -6.65
C TRP A 95 1.52 4.35 -5.14
N ASP A 96 1.16 3.18 -4.60
CA ASP A 96 0.95 3.00 -3.17
C ASP A 96 2.21 2.35 -2.56
N ILE A 97 2.98 3.12 -1.80
CA ILE A 97 4.13 2.65 -1.03
C ILE A 97 3.72 2.53 0.43
N TYR A 98 3.81 1.33 0.99
CA TYR A 98 3.54 1.07 2.39
C TYR A 98 4.84 1.07 3.18
N VAL A 99 4.84 1.73 4.33
CA VAL A 99 6.00 1.83 5.22
C VAL A 99 5.59 1.51 6.66
N PRO A 100 6.42 0.80 7.44
CA PRO A 100 6.15 0.58 8.85
C PRO A 100 5.98 1.91 9.62
N PRO A 101 5.15 1.96 10.67
CA PRO A 101 4.89 3.13 11.52
C PRO A 101 6.05 3.53 12.44
N ILE A 102 7.28 3.34 11.99
CA ILE A 102 8.48 3.78 12.70
C ILE A 102 8.93 5.11 12.12
N SER A 103 9.03 6.14 12.97
CA SER A 103 9.36 7.51 12.54
C SER A 103 10.62 7.56 11.66
N THR A 104 11.70 6.88 12.05
CA THR A 104 12.94 6.82 11.26
C THR A 104 12.73 6.14 9.91
N SER A 105 11.94 5.07 9.84
CA SER A 105 11.59 4.41 8.57
C SER A 105 10.72 5.29 7.67
N VAL A 106 9.70 5.94 8.24
CA VAL A 106 8.84 6.87 7.50
C VAL A 106 9.67 8.02 6.93
N MET A 107 10.54 8.63 7.73
CA MET A 107 11.42 9.72 7.27
C MET A 107 12.40 9.25 6.20
N ALA A 108 13.06 8.10 6.38
CA ALA A 108 14.01 7.58 5.41
C ALA A 108 13.35 7.28 4.05
N VAL A 109 12.22 6.57 4.05
CA VAL A 109 11.49 6.23 2.82
C VAL A 109 10.88 7.48 2.18
N LYS A 110 10.34 8.42 2.97
CA LYS A 110 9.86 9.72 2.46
C LYS A 110 10.98 10.48 1.76
N ASN A 111 12.14 10.61 2.41
CA ASN A 111 13.28 11.32 1.84
C ASN A 111 13.78 10.62 0.58
N ALA A 112 13.86 9.28 0.55
CA ALA A 112 14.23 8.55 -0.65
C ALA A 112 13.23 8.77 -1.80
N LEU A 113 11.93 8.82 -1.49
CA LEU A 113 10.91 9.18 -2.48
C LEU A 113 11.11 10.60 -3.02
N GLU A 114 11.46 11.57 -2.16
CA GLU A 114 11.77 12.94 -2.58
C GLU A 114 13.00 13.01 -3.49
N HIS A 115 14.08 12.32 -3.13
CA HIS A 115 15.27 12.19 -3.99
C HIS A 115 14.97 11.44 -5.29
N SER A 116 13.95 10.59 -5.30
CA SER A 116 13.44 9.92 -6.50
C SER A 116 12.49 10.78 -7.34
N GLY A 117 12.31 12.06 -6.99
CA GLY A 117 11.51 13.01 -7.76
C GLY A 117 10.04 13.14 -7.33
N VAL A 118 9.67 12.60 -6.16
CA VAL A 118 8.33 12.80 -5.57
C VAL A 118 8.30 14.13 -4.80
N THR A 119 7.30 14.96 -5.05
CA THR A 119 7.00 16.13 -4.23
C THR A 119 5.81 15.81 -3.34
N PHE A 120 6.02 15.76 -2.03
CA PHE A 120 4.94 15.60 -1.06
C PHE A 120 4.20 16.92 -0.83
N GLU A 121 2.88 16.81 -0.72
CA GLU A 121 1.99 17.91 -0.41
C GLU A 121 1.71 17.95 1.10
N SER A 122 1.61 19.16 1.66
CA SER A 122 1.24 19.34 3.06
C SER A 122 -0.25 19.00 3.30
N CYS A 123 -0.62 18.65 4.54
CA CYS A 123 -2.02 18.34 4.85
C CYS A 123 -2.91 19.56 4.62
N LEU A 124 -2.39 20.76 4.92
CA LEU A 124 -3.09 22.03 4.72
C LEU A 124 -3.31 22.34 3.24
N GLN A 125 -2.26 22.23 2.41
CA GLN A 125 -2.35 22.47 0.96
C GLN A 125 -3.40 21.54 0.32
N ARG A 126 -3.38 20.26 0.71
CA ARG A 126 -4.35 19.28 0.22
C ARG A 126 -5.76 19.64 0.63
N ALA A 127 -5.97 19.98 1.89
CA ALA A 127 -7.28 20.34 2.41
C ALA A 127 -7.84 21.59 1.71
N ALA A 128 -7.00 22.61 1.49
CA ALA A 128 -7.36 23.81 0.76
C ALA A 128 -7.76 23.52 -0.69
N ARG A 129 -7.01 22.66 -1.40
CA ARG A 129 -7.36 22.24 -2.77
C ARG A 129 -8.66 21.43 -2.82
N GLN A 130 -8.92 20.58 -1.83
CA GLN A 130 -10.20 19.85 -1.75
C GLN A 130 -11.36 20.81 -1.47
N LEU A 131 -11.15 21.79 -0.59
CA LEU A 131 -12.12 22.83 -0.29
C LEU A 131 -12.51 23.66 -1.52
N GLN A 132 -11.55 23.96 -2.41
CA GLN A 132 -11.82 24.60 -3.70
C GLN A 132 -12.79 23.81 -4.59
N ARG A 133 -12.99 22.51 -4.34
CA ARG A 133 -13.93 21.65 -5.08
C ARG A 133 -15.29 21.51 -4.39
N GLY A 134 -15.52 22.22 -3.29
CA GLY A 134 -16.81 22.32 -2.62
C GLY A 134 -16.77 21.99 -1.13
N SER A 135 -16.06 20.93 -0.74
CA SER A 135 -15.92 20.55 0.67
C SER A 135 -14.68 19.69 0.92
N VAL A 136 -14.25 19.65 2.19
CA VAL A 136 -13.16 18.79 2.64
C VAL A 136 -13.55 18.05 3.91
N PHE A 137 -13.32 16.74 3.92
CA PHE A 137 -13.41 15.91 5.11
C PHE A 137 -12.03 15.78 5.76
N LEU A 138 -11.96 16.06 7.07
CA LEU A 138 -10.74 15.99 7.86
C LEU A 138 -10.89 15.00 9.02
N THR A 139 -9.97 14.05 9.07
CA THR A 139 -9.77 13.16 10.23
C THR A 139 -9.03 13.89 11.35
N ALA A 140 -9.07 13.32 12.58
CA ALA A 140 -8.29 13.80 13.72
C ALA A 140 -6.79 14.00 13.37
N ASN A 141 -6.18 13.02 12.71
CA ASN A 141 -4.77 13.08 12.31
C ASN A 141 -4.46 14.21 11.31
N GLN A 142 -5.37 14.46 10.37
CA GLN A 142 -5.22 15.56 9.42
C GLN A 142 -5.37 16.92 10.10
N MET A 143 -6.34 17.07 11.01
CA MET A 143 -6.51 18.31 11.78
C MET A 143 -5.30 18.61 12.67
N ILE A 144 -4.74 17.60 13.33
CA ILE A 144 -3.51 17.73 14.13
C ILE A 144 -2.33 18.15 13.24
N SER A 145 -2.18 17.52 12.06
CA SER A 145 -1.10 17.86 11.12
C SER A 145 -1.24 19.30 10.61
N ILE A 146 -2.45 19.72 10.24
CA ILE A 146 -2.77 21.09 9.82
C ILE A 146 -2.45 22.08 10.94
N ALA A 147 -2.83 21.77 12.18
CA ALA A 147 -2.57 22.63 13.32
C ALA A 147 -1.07 22.78 13.62
N HIS A 148 -0.29 21.69 13.53
CA HIS A 148 1.16 21.75 13.62
C HIS A 148 1.76 22.63 12.51
N GLU A 149 1.40 22.38 11.25
CA GLU A 149 1.84 23.19 10.11
C GLU A 149 1.53 24.68 10.32
N ALA A 150 0.30 25.00 10.73
CA ALA A 150 -0.18 26.35 10.97
C ALA A 150 0.50 27.08 12.14
N ASN A 151 1.09 26.35 13.09
CA ASN A 151 1.79 26.94 14.24
C ASN A 151 3.29 27.12 13.98
N HIS A 152 3.88 26.33 13.07
CA HIS A 152 5.31 26.37 12.77
C HIS A 152 5.65 27.14 11.48
N LEU A 153 4.76 27.20 10.50
CA LEU A 153 4.98 27.91 9.24
C LEU A 153 4.52 29.36 9.34
N LYS A 154 5.46 30.28 9.58
CA LYS A 154 5.23 31.73 9.47
C LYS A 154 5.28 32.17 8.00
N ARG A 155 4.21 31.90 7.25
CA ARG A 155 4.02 32.40 5.88
C ARG A 155 2.63 32.97 5.68
N ALA A 156 2.45 33.79 4.65
CA ALA A 156 1.13 34.16 4.17
C ALA A 156 0.41 32.91 3.63
N TRP A 157 -0.80 32.67 4.11
CA TRP A 157 -1.65 31.57 3.66
C TRP A 157 -2.57 32.04 2.54
N LEU A 158 -2.85 31.15 1.61
CA LEU A 158 -3.90 31.38 0.62
C LEU A 158 -5.27 31.44 1.33
N SER A 159 -6.25 32.10 0.71
CA SER A 159 -7.58 32.27 1.32
C SER A 159 -8.19 30.95 1.79
N GLN A 160 -8.10 29.88 1.00
CA GLN A 160 -8.66 28.58 1.36
C GLN A 160 -7.83 27.85 2.44
N GLU A 161 -6.51 28.05 2.47
CA GLU A 161 -5.68 27.55 3.57
C GLU A 161 -6.08 28.23 4.88
N GLN A 162 -6.30 29.54 4.86
CA GLN A 162 -6.80 30.31 5.99
C GLN A 162 -8.17 29.80 6.46
N THR A 163 -9.12 29.59 5.53
CA THR A 163 -10.45 29.03 5.86
C THR A 163 -10.34 27.67 6.56
N VAL A 164 -9.48 26.77 6.07
CA VAL A 164 -9.27 25.46 6.69
C VAL A 164 -8.69 25.61 8.10
N VAL A 165 -7.65 26.42 8.28
CA VAL A 165 -7.03 26.62 9.59
C VAL A 165 -8.00 27.24 10.58
N ASP A 166 -8.76 28.25 10.17
CA ASP A 166 -9.73 28.93 11.02
C ASP A 166 -10.88 28.00 11.41
N ALA A 167 -11.38 27.18 10.50
CA ALA A 167 -12.39 26.16 10.78
C ALA A 167 -11.88 25.15 11.83
N VAL A 168 -10.68 24.62 11.65
CA VAL A 168 -10.06 23.67 12.60
C VAL A 168 -9.86 24.32 13.97
N ARG A 169 -9.32 25.54 14.03
CA ARG A 169 -9.06 26.28 15.28
C ARG A 169 -10.34 26.75 15.97
N ARG A 170 -11.41 27.05 15.22
CA ARG A 170 -12.72 27.42 15.78
C ARG A 170 -13.38 26.21 16.42
N ARG A 171 -13.32 25.05 15.77
CA ARG A 171 -13.91 23.82 16.30
C ARG A 171 -13.14 23.24 17.48
N TYR A 172 -11.81 23.29 17.42
CA TYR A 172 -10.91 22.75 18.44
C TYR A 172 -9.87 23.82 18.86
N PRO A 173 -10.25 24.76 19.75
CA PRO A 173 -9.35 25.84 20.19
C PRO A 173 -8.02 25.36 20.78
N ALA A 174 -7.99 24.18 21.39
CA ALA A 174 -6.77 23.57 21.92
C ALA A 174 -5.68 23.33 20.84
N LEU A 175 -6.07 23.17 19.56
CA LEU A 175 -5.12 23.02 18.45
C LEU A 175 -4.34 24.31 18.12
N ARG A 176 -4.75 25.48 18.64
CA ARG A 176 -3.97 26.72 18.50
C ARG A 176 -2.60 26.65 19.18
N ASN A 177 -2.50 25.87 20.26
CA ASN A 177 -1.28 25.74 21.06
C ASN A 177 -0.85 24.27 21.14
N ILE A 178 -0.93 23.56 20.01
CA ILE A 178 -0.74 22.11 19.97
C ILE A 178 0.59 21.64 20.57
N GLY A 179 1.66 22.44 20.42
CA GLY A 179 2.98 22.15 20.97
C GLY A 179 3.02 22.00 22.49
N ARG A 180 2.06 22.57 23.24
CA ARG A 180 1.94 22.36 24.69
C ARG A 180 1.36 20.99 25.06
N TYR A 181 0.73 20.32 24.10
CA TYR A 181 0.03 19.05 24.29
C TYR A 181 0.68 17.88 23.56
N THR A 182 1.71 18.15 22.75
CA THR A 182 2.52 17.12 22.10
C THR A 182 3.48 16.52 23.13
N ARG A 183 3.33 15.21 23.40
CA ARG A 183 4.25 14.45 24.25
C ARG A 183 5.60 14.26 23.53
N SER A 184 6.64 13.89 24.27
CA SER A 184 7.99 13.63 23.73
C SER A 184 8.02 12.57 22.62
N ASN A 185 7.07 11.63 22.63
CA ASN A 185 6.90 10.61 21.58
C ASN A 185 6.04 11.08 20.39
N GLY A 186 5.68 12.37 20.32
CA GLY A 186 4.85 12.95 19.27
C GLY A 186 3.34 12.71 19.40
N SER A 187 2.89 11.95 20.40
CA SER A 187 1.46 11.69 20.62
C SER A 187 0.76 12.86 21.32
N ILE A 188 -0.55 12.99 21.09
CA ILE A 188 -1.42 13.99 21.73
C ILE A 188 -2.45 13.24 22.57
N GLY A 189 -2.42 13.44 23.89
CA GLY A 189 -3.19 12.63 24.85
C GLY A 189 -4.71 12.67 24.66
N TRP A 190 -5.24 13.75 24.10
CA TRP A 190 -6.67 13.97 23.83
C TRP A 190 -7.03 13.77 22.34
N MET A 191 -6.18 13.10 21.55
CA MET A 191 -6.47 12.81 20.14
C MET A 191 -7.78 12.04 19.96
N GLY A 192 -8.13 11.17 20.91
CA GLY A 192 -9.41 10.45 20.94
C GLY A 192 -10.63 11.37 21.11
N ASP A 193 -10.42 12.60 21.56
CA ASP A 193 -11.49 13.58 21.76
C ASP A 193 -11.85 14.37 20.48
N ILE A 194 -11.01 14.25 19.46
CA ILE A 194 -11.18 14.94 18.18
C ILE A 194 -12.04 14.08 17.25
N SER A 195 -13.31 14.48 17.09
CA SER A 195 -14.21 13.87 16.11
C SER A 195 -13.89 14.39 14.69
N PRO A 196 -13.99 13.55 13.64
CA PRO A 196 -13.85 14.01 12.27
C PRO A 196 -14.83 15.12 11.90
N ILE A 197 -14.40 16.02 11.01
CA ILE A 197 -15.21 17.16 10.55
C ILE A 197 -15.28 17.23 9.04
N THR A 198 -16.33 17.85 8.52
CA THR A 198 -16.40 18.33 7.14
C THR A 198 -16.44 19.85 7.15
N ILE A 199 -15.69 20.47 6.24
CA ILE A 199 -15.67 21.92 6.02
C ILE A 199 -16.20 22.16 4.61
N ASP A 200 -17.24 22.99 4.46
CA ASP A 200 -17.77 23.39 3.15
C ASP A 200 -17.05 24.64 2.60
N ALA A 201 -17.33 24.99 1.34
CA ALA A 201 -16.73 26.15 0.66
C ALA A 201 -16.92 27.49 1.41
N ASN A 202 -17.93 27.60 2.27
CA ASN A 202 -18.20 28.79 3.09
C ASN A 202 -17.47 28.74 4.45
N GLY A 203 -16.72 27.68 4.72
CA GLY A 203 -16.03 27.45 5.98
C GLY A 203 -16.95 26.99 7.12
N LEU A 204 -18.16 26.54 6.81
CA LEU A 204 -19.07 25.94 7.78
C LEU A 204 -18.56 24.55 8.15
N VAL A 205 -18.59 24.24 9.45
CA VAL A 205 -18.08 22.97 9.98
C VAL A 205 -19.25 22.09 10.40
N SER A 206 -19.33 20.88 9.86
CA SER A 206 -20.22 19.83 10.33
C SER A 206 -19.43 18.69 10.99
N THR A 207 -19.89 18.24 12.16
CA THR A 207 -19.31 17.07 12.85
C THR A 207 -19.98 15.80 12.39
N MET A 208 -19.18 14.78 12.10
CA MET A 208 -19.68 13.43 11.88
C MET A 208 -19.71 12.67 13.21
N PRO A 209 -20.72 11.80 13.44
CA PRO A 209 -20.73 10.94 14.61
C PRO A 209 -19.45 10.10 14.66
N ARG A 210 -18.92 9.89 15.88
CA ARG A 210 -17.84 8.94 16.09
C ARG A 210 -18.40 7.56 15.72
N TYR A 211 -17.75 6.86 14.80
CA TYR A 211 -18.08 5.46 14.56
C TYR A 211 -17.66 4.65 15.79
N GLU A 212 -18.63 4.28 16.64
CA GLU A 212 -18.42 3.43 17.82
C GLU A 212 -18.32 1.93 17.45
N GLU A 213 -18.68 1.53 16.24
CA GLU A 213 -18.57 0.13 15.82
C GLU A 213 -17.21 -0.20 15.23
N GLY A 214 -16.34 -0.76 16.08
CA GLY A 214 -15.45 -1.86 15.71
C GLY A 214 -14.27 -1.58 14.78
N TYR A 215 -14.11 -0.35 14.28
CA TYR A 215 -12.83 0.03 13.67
C TYR A 215 -11.84 0.23 14.81
N PRO A 216 -10.77 -0.57 14.91
CA PRO A 216 -9.75 -0.22 15.86
C PRO A 216 -9.22 1.14 15.39
N SER A 217 -9.24 2.14 16.26
CA SER A 217 -8.63 3.47 16.06
C SER A 217 -7.16 3.38 15.58
N THR A 218 -6.62 2.16 15.67
CA THR A 218 -5.35 1.61 15.21
C THR A 218 -5.30 1.24 13.72
N MET A 219 -6.34 1.44 12.89
CA MET A 219 -6.31 1.07 11.45
C MET A 219 -6.35 2.25 10.48
N ALA A 220 -6.48 3.49 10.96
CA ALA A 220 -6.36 4.67 10.11
C ALA A 220 -4.88 4.90 9.75
N ALA A 221 -4.39 4.19 8.74
CA ALA A 221 -3.07 4.42 8.15
C ALA A 221 -2.90 5.91 7.86
N ARG A 222 -1.78 6.49 8.31
CA ARG A 222 -1.45 7.88 7.99
C ARG A 222 -0.93 7.91 6.56
N VAL A 223 -1.68 8.53 5.65
CA VAL A 223 -1.30 8.63 4.24
C VAL A 223 -0.66 9.99 3.99
N LEU A 224 0.59 9.99 3.51
CA LEU A 224 1.24 11.16 2.96
C LEU A 224 1.05 11.16 1.45
N TYR A 225 0.51 12.24 0.92
CA TYR A 225 0.21 12.37 -0.50
C TYR A 225 1.31 13.13 -1.20
N GLY A 226 1.81 12.57 -2.30
CA GLY A 226 2.80 13.20 -3.16
C GLY A 226 2.46 13.03 -4.63
N SER A 227 3.28 13.63 -5.46
CA SER A 227 3.19 13.52 -6.91
C SER A 227 4.57 13.57 -7.55
N ALA A 228 4.74 12.88 -8.67
CA ALA A 228 5.97 12.90 -9.46
C ALA A 228 5.63 13.08 -10.94
N ARG A 229 6.62 13.38 -11.79
CA ARG A 229 6.41 13.57 -13.23
C ARG A 229 6.95 12.39 -14.03
N LYS A 230 6.18 11.94 -15.02
CA LYS A 230 6.61 10.99 -16.05
C LYS A 230 6.04 11.34 -17.40
N GLY A 231 6.91 11.47 -18.42
CA GLY A 231 6.47 11.78 -19.79
C GLY A 231 5.59 13.04 -19.86
N GLY A 232 5.95 14.09 -19.12
CA GLY A 232 5.19 15.34 -19.01
C GLY A 232 3.95 15.30 -18.10
N ARG A 233 3.47 14.11 -17.69
CA ARG A 233 2.27 13.94 -16.86
C ARG A 233 2.59 13.85 -15.38
N THR A 234 1.68 14.35 -14.55
CA THR A 234 1.73 14.20 -13.09
C THR A 234 1.13 12.86 -12.68
N VAL A 235 1.88 12.09 -11.90
CA VAL A 235 1.48 10.77 -11.39
C VAL A 235 1.35 10.85 -9.87
N PRO A 236 0.21 10.45 -9.28
CA PRO A 236 0.03 10.43 -7.84
C PRO A 236 0.88 9.32 -7.18
N VAL A 237 1.46 9.66 -6.03
CA VAL A 237 2.25 8.77 -5.18
C VAL A 237 1.71 8.88 -3.75
N GLN A 238 1.48 7.76 -3.09
CA GLN A 238 1.00 7.70 -1.72
C GLN A 238 2.02 6.95 -0.87
N LEU A 239 2.46 7.56 0.22
CA LEU A 239 3.22 6.88 1.27
C LEU A 239 2.25 6.57 2.42
N VAL A 240 1.84 5.31 2.49
CA VAL A 240 0.88 4.76 3.44
C VAL A 240 1.65 4.24 4.65
N VAL A 241 1.58 4.96 5.75
CA VAL A 241 2.18 4.51 7.02
C VAL A 241 1.26 3.45 7.61
N GLY A 242 1.80 2.25 7.83
CA GLY A 242 1.13 1.15 8.52
C GLY A 242 0.70 1.56 9.92
N SER A 243 0.13 0.63 10.67
CA SER A 243 -0.44 0.98 11.97
C SER A 243 -0.04 0.02 13.08
N LEU A 244 0.27 0.59 14.25
CA LEU A 244 0.54 -0.16 15.47
C LEU A 244 -0.75 -0.27 16.27
N ASP A 245 -1.00 -1.43 16.86
CA ASP A 245 -2.01 -1.57 17.89
C ASP A 245 -1.47 -0.96 19.21
N PRO A 246 -1.99 0.18 19.69
CA PRO A 246 -1.56 0.80 20.94
C PRO A 246 -1.85 -0.07 22.16
N ARG A 247 -2.77 -1.04 22.04
CA ARG A 247 -3.13 -1.99 23.11
C ARG A 247 -2.19 -3.20 23.15
N LYS A 248 -1.38 -3.39 22.12
CA LYS A 248 -0.30 -4.38 22.06
C LYS A 248 1.00 -3.68 21.65
N PRO A 249 1.59 -2.85 22.52
CA PRO A 249 2.85 -2.17 22.26
C PRO A 249 4.07 -3.14 22.25
N SER A 250 3.86 -4.42 21.98
CA SER A 250 4.89 -5.43 22.01
C SER A 250 6.00 -5.05 21.04
N ILE A 251 7.20 -4.91 21.59
CA ILE A 251 8.48 -4.74 20.89
C ILE A 251 8.74 -5.89 19.89
N ALA A 252 7.93 -6.96 19.95
CA ALA A 252 8.06 -8.16 19.14
C ALA A 252 7.14 -8.23 17.90
N GLU A 253 6.31 -7.22 17.59
CA GLU A 253 5.63 -7.20 16.28
C GLU A 253 6.66 -6.84 15.18
N PRO A 254 6.97 -7.76 14.24
CA PRO A 254 7.99 -7.49 13.22
C PRO A 254 7.52 -6.34 12.33
N LEU A 255 8.43 -5.46 11.91
CA LEU A 255 8.12 -4.28 11.07
C LEU A 255 7.15 -4.57 9.91
N TYR A 256 7.30 -5.74 9.31
CA TYR A 256 6.49 -6.24 8.21
C TYR A 256 5.03 -6.57 8.58
N SER A 257 4.74 -6.98 9.83
CA SER A 257 3.36 -7.24 10.28
C SER A 257 2.48 -6.00 10.13
N THR A 258 3.07 -4.82 10.30
CA THR A 258 2.35 -3.54 10.31
C THR A 258 1.86 -3.11 8.92
N ILE A 259 2.63 -3.37 7.86
CA ILE A 259 2.24 -3.03 6.48
C ILE A 259 1.45 -4.16 5.81
N PHE A 260 1.79 -5.42 6.10
CA PHE A 260 1.08 -6.58 5.55
C PHE A 260 -0.35 -6.66 6.06
N ARG A 261 -0.60 -6.26 7.31
CA ARG A 261 -1.97 -6.09 7.80
C ARG A 261 -2.76 -5.15 6.90
N SER A 262 -2.23 -3.96 6.59
CA SER A 262 -2.93 -3.00 5.73
C SER A 262 -3.11 -3.51 4.29
N ILE A 263 -2.13 -4.21 3.74
CA ILE A 263 -2.16 -4.72 2.35
C ILE A 263 -3.09 -5.92 2.22
N PHE A 264 -3.09 -6.85 3.17
CA PHE A 264 -3.90 -8.06 3.12
C PHE A 264 -5.29 -7.90 3.74
N SER A 265 -5.56 -6.83 4.48
CA SER A 265 -6.93 -6.45 4.88
C SER A 265 -7.65 -5.55 3.87
N PHE A 266 -7.12 -5.40 2.65
CA PHE A 266 -7.78 -4.63 1.59
C PHE A 266 -9.14 -5.22 1.21
N TYR A 267 -9.96 -4.47 0.47
CA TYR A 267 -11.37 -4.83 0.18
C TYR A 267 -11.56 -6.04 -0.75
N ALA A 268 -10.55 -6.42 -1.53
CA ALA A 268 -10.66 -7.53 -2.48
C ALA A 268 -9.33 -8.25 -2.74
N SER A 269 -9.43 -9.51 -3.17
CA SER A 269 -8.28 -10.42 -3.25
C SER A 269 -7.26 -10.10 -4.35
N HIS A 270 -7.69 -9.48 -5.45
CA HIS A 270 -6.83 -9.18 -6.61
C HIS A 270 -5.73 -8.15 -6.30
N VAL A 271 -5.89 -7.29 -5.30
CA VAL A 271 -4.88 -6.28 -4.92
C VAL A 271 -4.00 -6.70 -3.75
N GLN A 272 -4.18 -7.93 -3.24
CA GLN A 272 -3.39 -8.50 -2.16
C GLN A 272 -2.03 -9.00 -2.68
N CYS A 273 -1.21 -8.04 -3.10
CA CYS A 273 0.10 -8.27 -3.70
C CYS A 273 1.09 -7.17 -3.29
N ILE A 274 2.38 -7.52 -3.32
CA ILE A 274 3.48 -6.66 -2.90
C ILE A 274 4.66 -6.79 -3.84
N LEU A 275 5.40 -5.70 -3.98
CA LEU A 275 6.73 -5.66 -4.58
C LEU A 275 7.72 -5.05 -3.59
N THR A 276 8.81 -5.75 -3.38
CA THR A 276 9.98 -5.29 -2.62
C THR A 276 11.24 -5.48 -3.48
N LYS A 277 12.42 -5.10 -2.97
CA LYS A 277 13.69 -5.36 -3.66
C LYS A 277 13.97 -6.85 -3.86
N HIS A 278 13.61 -7.67 -2.87
CA HIS A 278 14.03 -9.07 -2.79
C HIS A 278 12.91 -10.05 -3.13
N VAL A 279 11.67 -9.61 -3.01
CA VAL A 279 10.48 -10.46 -3.17
C VAL A 279 9.40 -9.70 -3.92
N ALA A 280 8.79 -10.37 -4.89
CA ALA A 280 7.46 -10.04 -5.38
C ALA A 280 6.50 -11.16 -4.95
N PHE A 281 5.39 -10.80 -4.32
CA PHE A 281 4.40 -11.77 -3.86
C PHE A 281 2.97 -11.35 -4.19
N HIS A 282 2.18 -12.29 -4.70
CA HIS A 282 0.74 -12.11 -4.92
C HIS A 282 -0.02 -13.29 -4.30
N MET A 283 -0.86 -13.00 -3.30
CA MET A 283 -1.51 -14.02 -2.49
C MET A 283 -2.53 -14.84 -3.29
N TYR A 284 -3.37 -14.17 -4.09
CA TYR A 284 -4.43 -14.80 -4.90
C TYR A 284 -4.17 -14.72 -6.41
N TYR A 285 -2.93 -15.02 -6.83
CA TYR A 285 -2.49 -14.81 -8.21
C TYR A 285 -3.37 -15.53 -9.23
N MET A 286 -3.65 -16.82 -9.03
CA MET A 286 -4.43 -17.61 -10.00
C MET A 286 -5.83 -17.03 -10.24
N LEU A 287 -6.47 -16.55 -9.18
CA LEU A 287 -7.79 -15.92 -9.29
C LEU A 287 -7.70 -14.60 -10.05
N ALA A 288 -6.70 -13.77 -9.71
CA ALA A 288 -6.50 -12.49 -10.37
C ALA A 288 -6.10 -12.67 -11.85
N ALA A 289 -5.33 -13.71 -12.19
CA ALA A 289 -4.93 -14.04 -13.56
C ALA A 289 -6.13 -14.39 -14.44
N GLN A 290 -7.15 -15.03 -13.85
CA GLN A 290 -8.46 -15.26 -14.47
C GLN A 290 -9.37 -14.03 -14.47
N LYS A 291 -8.83 -12.85 -14.08
CA LYS A 291 -9.60 -11.61 -13.88
C LYS A 291 -10.80 -11.81 -12.96
N THR A 292 -10.66 -12.66 -11.94
CA THR A 292 -11.67 -12.83 -10.90
C THR A 292 -11.13 -12.28 -9.58
N ALA A 293 -12.00 -11.73 -8.74
CA ALA A 293 -11.66 -11.25 -7.41
C ALA A 293 -12.74 -11.63 -6.41
N TYR A 294 -12.32 -12.07 -5.23
CA TYR A 294 -13.21 -12.17 -4.08
C TYR A 294 -13.37 -10.79 -3.45
N THR A 295 -14.62 -10.41 -3.20
CA THR A 295 -14.94 -9.23 -2.41
C THR A 295 -15.01 -9.64 -0.94
N TRP A 296 -14.22 -8.98 -0.10
CA TRP A 296 -14.26 -9.18 1.33
C TRP A 296 -15.38 -8.35 1.95
N ARG A 297 -15.81 -8.72 3.15
CA ARG A 297 -16.79 -7.91 3.87
C ARG A 297 -16.18 -6.54 4.17
N VAL A 298 -16.88 -5.51 3.71
CA VAL A 298 -16.51 -4.11 3.91
C VAL A 298 -17.49 -3.48 4.89
N LEU A 299 -16.97 -2.64 5.78
CA LEU A 299 -17.78 -1.83 6.69
C LEU A 299 -18.70 -0.88 5.91
N GLN A 300 -19.90 -0.64 6.42
CA GLN A 300 -20.90 0.22 5.79
C GLN A 300 -20.31 1.59 5.37
N ALA A 301 -19.49 2.21 6.24
CA ALA A 301 -18.85 3.49 6.01
C ALA A 301 -17.87 3.54 4.81
N LEU A 302 -17.40 2.38 4.34
CA LEU A 302 -16.45 2.25 3.23
C LEU A 302 -17.09 1.66 1.98
N GLN A 303 -18.40 1.42 1.99
CA GLN A 303 -19.12 0.83 0.85
C GLN A 303 -18.98 1.68 -0.40
N ASP A 304 -19.24 2.99 -0.34
CA ASP A 304 -19.17 3.85 -1.53
C ASP A 304 -17.76 3.86 -2.16
N LYS A 305 -16.72 3.95 -1.32
CA LYS A 305 -15.32 3.90 -1.77
C LYS A 305 -14.97 2.55 -2.37
N THR A 306 -15.47 1.48 -1.76
CA THR A 306 -15.25 0.11 -2.23
C THR A 306 -15.97 -0.13 -3.54
N GLU A 307 -17.22 0.31 -3.67
CA GLU A 307 -18.00 0.17 -4.89
C GLU A 307 -17.33 0.93 -6.04
N ALA A 308 -16.87 2.16 -5.80
CA ALA A 308 -16.08 2.90 -6.79
C ALA A 308 -14.79 2.14 -7.20
N ALA A 309 -14.11 1.49 -6.24
CA ALA A 309 -12.94 0.66 -6.54
C ALA A 309 -13.30 -0.59 -7.33
N ILE A 310 -14.40 -1.28 -7.00
CA ILE A 310 -14.92 -2.44 -7.73
C ILE A 310 -15.25 -2.05 -9.17
N GLN A 311 -16.01 -0.97 -9.37
CA GLN A 311 -16.39 -0.50 -10.71
C GLN A 311 -15.16 -0.16 -11.56
N LYS A 312 -14.15 0.49 -10.96
CA LYS A 312 -12.86 0.75 -11.61
C LYS A 312 -12.18 -0.53 -12.12
N TYR A 313 -12.24 -1.63 -11.38
CA TYR A 313 -11.62 -2.89 -11.80
C TYR A 313 -12.51 -3.74 -12.72
N LYS A 314 -13.85 -3.62 -12.62
CA LYS A 314 -14.78 -4.17 -13.63
C LYS A 314 -14.48 -3.61 -15.01
N GLN A 315 -14.23 -2.30 -15.12
CA GLN A 315 -13.79 -1.66 -16.37
C GLN A 315 -12.44 -2.19 -16.88
N ARG A 316 -11.63 -2.83 -16.04
CA ARG A 316 -10.35 -3.47 -16.38
C ARG A 316 -10.50 -4.98 -16.63
N GLY A 317 -11.73 -5.46 -16.80
CA GLY A 317 -12.08 -6.83 -17.09
C GLY A 317 -12.27 -7.73 -15.86
N PHE A 318 -12.20 -7.20 -14.63
CA PHE A 318 -12.38 -8.03 -13.44
C PHE A 318 -13.84 -8.36 -13.16
N GLN A 319 -14.09 -9.61 -12.81
CA GLN A 319 -15.35 -10.08 -12.23
C GLN A 319 -15.19 -10.20 -10.71
N PHE A 320 -16.20 -9.76 -9.97
CA PHE A 320 -16.21 -9.79 -8.52
C PHE A 320 -17.24 -10.79 -8.03
N THR A 321 -16.80 -11.71 -7.19
CA THR A 321 -17.66 -12.71 -6.57
C THR A 321 -17.55 -12.64 -5.06
N THR A 322 -18.59 -13.10 -4.38
CA THR A 322 -18.51 -13.33 -2.94
C THR A 322 -17.62 -14.53 -2.71
N ALA A 323 -16.77 -14.43 -1.70
CA ALA A 323 -15.92 -15.54 -1.34
C ALA A 323 -16.73 -16.79 -0.92
N PRO A 324 -16.32 -18.02 -1.27
CA PRO A 324 -17.06 -19.24 -0.95
C PRO A 324 -17.33 -19.40 0.55
N ARG A 325 -18.51 -19.90 0.93
CA ARG A 325 -18.86 -20.27 2.32
C ARG A 325 -18.38 -21.72 2.58
N GLY A 326 -17.81 -22.03 3.75
CA GLY A 326 -17.53 -23.42 4.15
C GLY A 326 -16.22 -23.64 4.93
N ALA A 327 -15.94 -24.89 5.32
CA ALA A 327 -14.71 -25.30 6.03
C ALA A 327 -13.48 -25.43 5.10
N ASP A 328 -13.66 -25.32 3.79
CA ASP A 328 -12.62 -25.45 2.76
C ASP A 328 -11.81 -24.16 2.52
N TRP A 329 -11.75 -23.27 3.51
CA TRP A 329 -10.82 -22.14 3.49
C TRP A 329 -9.41 -22.67 3.69
N ASN A 330 -8.84 -23.14 2.58
CA ASN A 330 -7.47 -23.58 2.53
C ASN A 330 -6.58 -22.41 2.95
N LEU A 331 -5.84 -22.69 4.00
CA LEU A 331 -4.61 -22.04 4.33
C LEU A 331 -3.87 -21.53 3.09
N ARG A 332 -3.60 -20.22 3.03
CA ARG A 332 -2.81 -19.67 1.94
C ARG A 332 -1.35 -19.72 2.33
N SER A 333 -0.54 -20.31 1.46
CA SER A 333 0.91 -20.34 1.57
C SER A 333 1.49 -19.53 0.43
N ALA A 334 2.63 -18.88 0.64
CA ALA A 334 3.35 -18.20 -0.43
C ALA A 334 3.86 -19.18 -1.52
N GLN A 335 3.81 -20.48 -1.24
CA GLN A 335 4.19 -21.55 -2.15
C GLN A 335 2.97 -22.39 -2.60
N ASP A 336 1.75 -21.99 -2.23
CA ASP A 336 0.58 -22.70 -2.73
C ASP A 336 0.38 -22.43 -4.23
N ARG A 337 -0.27 -23.38 -4.92
CA ARG A 337 -0.52 -23.33 -6.37
C ARG A 337 -1.35 -22.13 -6.83
N TYR A 338 -1.98 -21.42 -5.91
CA TYR A 338 -2.87 -20.30 -6.18
C TYR A 338 -2.22 -18.94 -5.92
N SER A 339 -1.02 -18.93 -5.36
CA SER A 339 -0.19 -17.78 -5.08
C SER A 339 0.93 -17.66 -6.12
N CYS A 340 1.60 -16.51 -6.16
CA CYS A 340 2.81 -16.32 -6.94
C CYS A 340 3.84 -15.64 -6.06
N LEU A 341 4.95 -16.34 -5.79
CA LEU A 341 6.12 -15.82 -5.09
C LEU A 341 7.30 -15.84 -6.04
N ILE A 342 8.01 -14.73 -6.11
CA ILE A 342 9.25 -14.59 -6.87
C ILE A 342 10.30 -14.09 -5.89
N GLU A 343 11.27 -14.97 -5.60
CA GLU A 343 12.47 -14.63 -4.85
C GLU A 343 13.52 -14.12 -5.83
N LEU A 344 14.15 -13.00 -5.49
CA LEU A 344 15.11 -12.30 -6.35
C LEU A 344 16.49 -12.41 -5.72
N GLU A 345 17.46 -12.87 -6.50
CA GLU A 345 18.85 -12.98 -6.05
C GLU A 345 19.37 -11.59 -5.62
N ALA A 346 19.94 -11.52 -4.42
CA ALA A 346 20.58 -10.34 -3.87
C ALA A 346 22.09 -10.57 -3.83
N ASP A 347 22.88 -9.59 -4.28
CA ASP A 347 24.34 -9.56 -4.14
C ASP A 347 24.76 -9.32 -2.66
N GLY A 348 24.37 -10.24 -1.78
CA GLY A 348 25.04 -10.46 -0.50
C GLY A 348 24.68 -9.57 0.69
N GLN A 349 23.74 -8.62 0.62
CA GLN A 349 23.35 -7.86 1.82
C GLN A 349 21.84 -7.63 1.99
N CYS A 350 21.38 -7.99 3.20
CA CYS A 350 20.04 -7.86 3.77
C CYS A 350 18.94 -8.73 3.12
N TYR A 351 18.94 -10.01 3.49
CA TYR A 351 17.74 -10.86 3.37
C TYR A 351 16.73 -10.44 4.44
N PRO A 352 15.41 -10.42 4.18
CA PRO A 352 14.51 -11.08 5.11
C PRO A 352 14.93 -12.56 5.10
N THR A 353 15.73 -12.99 6.07
CA THR A 353 16.11 -14.40 6.17
C THR A 353 14.84 -15.25 6.18
N GLN A 354 14.92 -16.50 5.73
CA GLN A 354 13.84 -17.45 5.98
C GLN A 354 13.46 -17.47 7.48
N SER A 355 14.39 -17.16 8.38
CA SER A 355 14.13 -16.94 9.80
C SER A 355 13.32 -15.68 10.10
N GLN A 356 13.54 -14.53 9.43
CA GLN A 356 12.74 -13.31 9.61
C GLN A 356 11.33 -13.42 9.00
N ILE A 357 11.15 -14.25 7.97
CA ILE A 357 9.83 -14.68 7.49
C ILE A 357 9.20 -15.71 8.44
N ARG A 358 10.00 -16.62 9.06
CA ARG A 358 9.58 -17.58 10.10
C ARG A 358 9.21 -16.94 11.44
N ASP A 359 9.86 -15.84 11.79
CA ASP A 359 9.69 -15.07 13.03
C ASP A 359 8.60 -14.00 12.90
N LEU A 360 7.90 -13.95 11.77
CA LEU A 360 6.55 -13.40 11.71
C LEU A 360 5.68 -14.24 12.66
N ARG A 361 5.64 -13.82 13.92
CA ARG A 361 4.74 -14.30 14.95
C ARG A 361 3.54 -13.39 14.99
N TRP A 362 2.35 -13.95 14.75
CA TRP A 362 1.10 -13.26 15.04
C TRP A 362 0.55 -13.78 16.36
N GLU A 363 0.16 -12.90 17.26
CA GLU A 363 -0.47 -13.29 18.52
C GLU A 363 -1.91 -12.81 18.58
N HIS A 364 -2.84 -13.73 18.88
CA HIS A 364 -4.22 -13.38 19.13
C HIS A 364 -4.90 -14.37 20.08
N LYS A 365 -5.56 -13.86 21.13
CA LYS A 365 -6.24 -14.63 22.18
C LYS A 365 -5.38 -15.74 22.81
N GLY A 366 -4.10 -15.44 23.09
CA GLY A 366 -3.20 -16.36 23.79
C GLY A 366 -2.56 -17.46 22.93
N GLY A 367 -2.80 -17.49 21.62
CA GLY A 367 -2.11 -18.39 20.68
C GLY A 367 -1.18 -17.64 19.71
N SER A 368 -0.04 -18.27 19.37
CA SER A 368 0.95 -17.76 18.40
C SER A 368 0.81 -18.45 17.04
N ILE A 369 0.87 -17.70 15.95
CA ILE A 369 0.91 -18.20 14.56
C ILE A 369 2.32 -17.95 14.00
N ARG A 370 2.85 -18.87 13.19
CA ARG A 370 4.17 -18.78 12.53
C ARG A 370 4.07 -19.05 11.03
N LEU A 371 4.88 -18.36 10.20
CA LEU A 371 5.04 -18.65 8.77
C LEU A 371 6.15 -19.70 8.62
N ILE A 372 5.82 -20.99 8.61
CA ILE A 372 6.82 -22.06 8.52
C ILE A 372 7.03 -22.45 7.04
N PRO A 373 8.26 -22.39 6.49
CA PRO A 373 8.57 -22.80 5.10
C PRO A 373 8.48 -24.30 4.83
N GLN A 374 8.05 -25.12 5.78
CA GLN A 374 7.72 -26.53 5.56
C GLN A 374 6.84 -27.04 6.70
N SER A 375 5.72 -27.65 6.31
CA SER A 375 4.64 -28.23 7.13
C SER A 375 3.91 -27.29 8.12
N THR A 376 2.61 -27.14 7.83
CA THR A 376 1.50 -26.72 8.71
C THR A 376 1.31 -25.23 9.04
N THR A 377 0.47 -24.61 8.21
CA THR A 377 -0.74 -23.88 8.62
C THR A 377 -0.68 -22.44 9.20
N VAL A 378 -0.84 -21.40 8.34
CA VAL A 378 -1.40 -20.04 8.65
C VAL A 378 -2.93 -19.99 8.52
N GLU A 379 -3.66 -20.08 9.63
CA GLU A 379 -5.12 -20.19 9.67
C GLU A 379 -5.83 -18.91 9.16
N ALA A 380 -5.98 -18.81 7.82
CA ALA A 380 -6.52 -17.64 7.14
C ALA A 380 -7.92 -17.22 7.65
N ARG A 381 -8.73 -18.17 8.13
CA ARG A 381 -10.05 -17.93 8.71
C ARG A 381 -9.97 -17.21 10.07
N ALA A 382 -9.07 -17.65 10.96
CA ALA A 382 -8.88 -16.98 12.24
C ALA A 382 -8.32 -15.57 12.03
N GLU A 383 -7.42 -15.38 11.07
CA GLU A 383 -6.87 -14.05 10.73
C GLU A 383 -7.91 -13.12 10.10
N LEU A 384 -8.72 -13.58 9.15
CA LEU A 384 -9.79 -12.77 8.53
C LEU A 384 -10.91 -12.41 9.53
N LEU A 385 -11.29 -13.33 10.42
CA LEU A 385 -12.27 -13.08 11.49
C LEU A 385 -11.76 -12.06 12.53
N LYS A 386 -10.44 -11.98 12.76
CA LYS A 386 -9.80 -10.98 13.64
C LYS A 386 -9.84 -9.57 13.08
N PHE A 387 -10.02 -9.41 11.77
CA PHE A 387 -10.17 -8.13 11.07
C PHE A 387 -11.63 -7.76 10.80
N GLY A 388 -12.60 -8.44 11.43
CA GLY A 388 -14.03 -8.16 11.24
C GLY A 388 -14.57 -8.59 9.88
N ILE A 389 -13.79 -9.36 9.11
CA ILE A 389 -14.21 -9.92 7.83
C ILE A 389 -14.98 -11.21 8.13
N ILE A 390 -16.28 -11.05 8.39
CA ILE A 390 -17.23 -12.14 8.58
C ILE A 390 -17.88 -12.46 7.23
N SER A 391 -18.00 -13.74 6.86
CA SER A 391 -18.90 -14.14 5.78
C SER A 391 -20.32 -13.65 6.13
N GLY A 392 -20.99 -12.96 5.21
CA GLY A 392 -22.39 -12.56 5.39
C GLY A 392 -23.25 -13.78 5.72
N GLN A 393 -24.21 -13.58 6.62
CA GLN A 393 -25.19 -14.60 7.04
C GLN A 393 -25.91 -15.22 5.85
#